data_AF-A0A960IK57-F1
#
_entry.id   AF-A0A960IK57-F1
#
_cell.length_a   1.000
_cell.length_b   1.000
_cell.length_c   1.000
_cell.angle_alpha   90.00
_cell.angle_beta   90.00
_cell.angle_gamma   90.00
#
_symmetry.space_group_name_H-M   'P 1'
#
loop_
_entity.id
_entity.type
_entity.pdbx_description
1 polymer ?
#
loop_
_entity_poly.entity_id
_entity_poly.type
_entity_poly.pdbx_seq_one_letter_code
_entity_poly.pdbx_strand_id
1 'polypeptide(L)'
;ARRRLELGDPRHPGYTPELAERLRSARRELIRAVDRQLGRLLAGLDLDQTAVFLVSAYDAIPAHSDVDIGDLLHAAPALASLRKSGPPVWSVETEEGFAHVYLAVRGRDPDGVIEPRDAKRVAKEVRDAFLAVRDDGQPVFERVLLRSEARRLGLDHPNAGDVIAFARPGYRLTFGSKNPAVVERTTNVDAVGGQLASSRVADGLWLALGPGIAPRRLSTPPKATDVAPRIARTLGIQLPRR
;
A
#
# COMPACT_ATOMS: atom_id res chain seq x y z
N ALA A 1 -16.12 7.32 7.72
CA ALA A 1 -15.89 8.72 8.17
C ALA A 1 -14.41 9.15 8.15
N ARG A 2 -13.42 8.26 8.33
CA ARG A 2 -12.03 8.65 8.66
C ARG A 2 -11.14 9.18 7.52
N ARG A 3 -11.57 9.25 6.26
CA ARG A 3 -10.72 9.72 5.14
C ARG A 3 -11.38 10.71 4.17
N ARG A 4 -12.53 11.29 4.54
CA ARG A 4 -13.30 12.18 3.66
C ARG A 4 -12.55 13.40 3.15
N LEU A 5 -11.49 13.82 3.83
CA LEU A 5 -10.67 14.96 3.41
C LEU A 5 -9.85 14.70 2.15
N GLU A 6 -9.66 13.44 1.75
CA GLU A 6 -8.83 13.07 0.60
C GLU A 6 -9.61 12.94 -0.71
N LEU A 7 -10.93 13.12 -0.70
CA LEU A 7 -11.70 13.19 -1.93
C LEU A 7 -11.25 14.40 -2.76
N GLY A 8 -10.65 14.12 -3.91
CA GLY A 8 -10.13 15.15 -4.82
C GLY A 8 -9.86 14.70 -6.24
N ASP A 9 -10.02 13.41 -6.56
CA ASP A 9 -9.90 12.91 -7.93
C ASP A 9 -11.26 13.08 -8.67
N PRO A 10 -11.29 13.75 -9.83
CA PRO A 10 -12.52 13.91 -10.62
C PRO A 10 -13.20 12.61 -11.05
N ARG A 11 -12.45 11.51 -11.07
CA ARG A 11 -12.97 10.18 -11.43
C ARG A 11 -13.67 9.48 -10.27
N HIS A 12 -13.56 10.01 -9.04
CA HIS A 12 -14.23 9.46 -7.88
C HIS A 12 -15.76 9.65 -7.98
N PRO A 13 -16.59 8.63 -7.65
CA PRO A 13 -18.05 8.71 -7.87
C PRO A 13 -18.74 9.81 -7.05
N GLY A 14 -18.19 10.13 -5.88
CA GLY A 14 -18.67 11.21 -5.02
C GLY A 14 -18.08 12.60 -5.34
N TYR A 15 -17.32 12.76 -6.43
CA TYR A 15 -16.64 14.02 -6.73
C TYR A 15 -17.61 15.10 -7.21
N THR A 16 -17.49 16.30 -6.61
CA THR A 16 -17.88 17.55 -7.26
C THR A 16 -16.75 18.58 -7.05
N PRO A 17 -16.55 19.55 -7.97
CA PRO A 17 -15.56 20.60 -7.80
C PRO A 17 -15.72 21.38 -6.48
N GLU A 18 -16.95 21.68 -6.08
CA GLU A 18 -17.26 22.42 -4.86
C GLU A 18 -16.92 21.62 -3.60
N LEU A 19 -17.24 20.31 -3.60
CA LEU A 19 -16.91 19.43 -2.50
C LEU A 19 -15.40 19.27 -2.37
N ALA A 20 -14.70 19.03 -3.48
CA ALA A 20 -13.25 18.88 -3.51
C ALA A 20 -12.53 20.16 -3.03
N GLU A 21 -13.00 21.35 -3.43
CA GLU A 21 -12.47 22.63 -2.93
C GLU A 21 -12.69 22.77 -1.43
N ARG A 22 -13.91 22.51 -0.95
CA ARG A 22 -14.25 22.59 0.47
C ARG A 22 -13.39 21.67 1.31
N LEU A 23 -13.21 20.41 0.89
CA LEU A 23 -12.40 19.42 1.60
C LEU A 23 -10.91 19.78 1.58
N ARG A 24 -10.40 20.28 0.46
CA ARG A 24 -9.02 20.75 0.37
C ARG A 24 -8.79 21.98 1.25
N SER A 25 -9.77 22.88 1.40
CA SER A 25 -9.70 23.97 2.35
C SER A 25 -9.68 23.46 3.80
N ALA A 26 -10.61 22.56 4.14
CA ALA A 26 -10.65 21.93 5.47
C ALA A 26 -9.35 21.18 5.80
N ARG A 27 -8.74 20.48 4.84
CA ARG A 27 -7.44 19.82 5.00
C ARG A 27 -6.31 20.81 5.29
N ARG A 28 -6.28 21.96 4.60
CA ARG A 28 -5.30 23.04 4.88
C ARG A 28 -5.49 23.59 6.29
N GLU A 29 -6.72 23.81 6.73
CA GLU A 29 -7.01 24.28 8.08
C GLU A 29 -6.62 23.27 9.15
N LEU A 30 -6.89 21.99 8.91
CA LEU A 30 -6.46 20.90 9.78
C LEU A 30 -4.93 20.85 9.90
N ILE A 31 -4.20 20.89 8.79
CA ILE A 31 -2.73 20.90 8.79
C ILE A 31 -2.20 22.11 9.56
N ARG A 32 -2.76 23.31 9.36
CA ARG A 32 -2.39 24.51 10.14
C ARG A 32 -2.71 24.34 11.63
N ALA A 33 -3.79 23.66 11.99
CA ALA A 33 -4.10 23.38 13.38
C ALA A 33 -3.10 22.42 14.00
N VAL A 34 -2.74 21.34 13.29
CA VAL A 34 -1.70 20.39 13.70
C VAL A 34 -0.35 21.08 13.87
N ASP A 35 0.04 21.93 12.92
CA ASP A 35 1.27 22.73 12.98
C ASP A 35 1.31 23.65 14.22
N ARG A 36 0.20 24.36 14.52
CA ARG A 36 0.10 25.16 15.75
C ARG A 36 0.21 24.33 17.02
N GLN A 37 -0.38 23.14 17.07
CA GLN A 37 -0.26 22.26 18.24
C GLN A 37 1.16 21.71 18.38
N LEU A 38 1.80 21.32 17.28
CA LEU A 38 3.20 20.92 17.27
C LEU A 38 4.10 22.05 17.79
N GLY A 39 3.90 23.29 17.34
CA GLY A 39 4.64 24.44 17.84
C GLY A 39 4.48 24.65 19.35
N ARG A 40 3.27 24.49 19.90
CA ARG A 40 3.03 24.57 21.36
C ARG A 40 3.72 23.45 22.13
N LEU A 41 3.69 22.23 21.61
CA LEU A 41 4.38 21.10 22.22
C LEU A 41 5.90 21.35 22.25
N LEU A 42 6.47 21.77 21.12
CA LEU A 42 7.90 22.08 21.01
C LEU A 42 8.32 23.22 21.93
N ALA A 43 7.50 24.27 22.08
CA ALA A 43 7.79 25.39 22.98
C ALA A 43 7.83 25.01 24.47
N GLY A 44 7.20 23.88 24.84
CA GLY A 44 7.25 23.35 26.21
C GLY A 44 8.41 22.38 26.46
N LEU A 45 9.24 22.08 25.46
CA LEU A 45 10.37 21.16 25.58
C LEU A 45 11.69 21.93 25.65
N ASP A 46 12.60 21.46 26.50
CA ASP A 46 14.01 21.84 26.43
C ASP A 46 14.68 21.03 25.30
N LEU A 47 14.81 21.65 24.13
CA LEU A 47 15.43 21.04 22.95
C LEU A 47 16.96 20.92 23.05
N ASP A 48 17.59 21.50 24.07
CA ASP A 48 19.01 21.26 24.38
C ASP A 48 19.21 19.94 25.15
N GLN A 49 18.12 19.35 25.67
CA GLN A 49 18.13 18.04 26.36
C GLN A 49 17.20 17.01 25.72
N THR A 50 16.32 17.42 24.80
CA THR A 50 15.27 16.55 24.24
C THR A 50 15.40 16.42 22.72
N ALA A 51 15.55 15.18 22.24
CA ALA A 51 15.45 14.89 20.82
C ALA A 51 13.98 14.59 20.43
N VAL A 52 13.49 15.24 19.39
CA VAL A 52 12.15 15.07 18.84
C VAL A 52 12.25 14.52 17.43
N PHE A 53 11.53 13.43 17.15
CA PHE A 53 11.40 12.83 15.83
C PHE A 53 9.93 12.86 15.42
N LEU A 54 9.64 13.50 14.29
CA LEU A 54 8.30 13.52 13.69
C LEU A 54 8.33 12.69 12.42
N VAL A 55 7.46 11.68 12.37
CA VAL A 55 7.36 10.71 11.28
C VAL A 55 5.91 10.52 10.89
N SER A 56 5.63 10.28 9.60
CA SER A 56 4.32 9.80 9.15
C SER A 56 4.40 8.34 8.71
N ALA A 57 3.39 7.56 9.05
CA ALA A 57 3.42 6.10 8.89
C ALA A 57 2.69 5.56 7.65
N TYR A 58 1.89 6.36 6.95
CA TYR A 58 1.05 5.87 5.85
C TYR A 58 0.84 6.90 4.74
N ASP A 59 0.65 6.38 3.54
CA ASP A 59 0.12 7.09 2.40
C ASP A 59 -1.42 7.07 2.42
N ALA A 60 -2.01 8.15 1.97
CA ALA A 60 -3.44 8.24 1.72
C ALA A 60 -3.62 9.15 0.52
N ILE A 61 -3.95 8.55 -0.62
CA ILE A 61 -4.19 9.28 -1.86
C ILE A 61 -5.66 9.20 -2.26
N PRO A 62 -6.17 10.21 -2.99
CA PRO A 62 -7.53 10.19 -3.50
C PRO A 62 -7.83 8.88 -4.26
N ALA A 63 -8.89 8.18 -3.85
CA ALA A 63 -9.37 7.00 -4.55
C ALA A 63 -10.24 7.42 -5.75
N HIS A 64 -10.46 6.51 -6.70
CA HIS A 64 -11.43 6.71 -7.77
C HIS A 64 -12.14 5.45 -8.26
N SER A 65 -11.52 4.28 -8.15
CA SER A 65 -12.08 3.03 -8.66
C SER A 65 -11.79 1.85 -7.75
N ASP A 66 -12.70 0.88 -7.77
CA ASP A 66 -12.44 -0.47 -7.25
C ASP A 66 -12.00 -1.39 -8.39
N VAL A 67 -11.15 -2.35 -8.05
CA VAL A 67 -10.63 -3.40 -8.95
C VAL A 67 -10.88 -4.74 -8.28
N ASP A 68 -11.83 -5.52 -8.80
CA ASP A 68 -12.09 -6.86 -8.27
C ASP A 68 -11.02 -7.84 -8.76
N ILE A 69 -10.06 -8.12 -7.88
CA ILE A 69 -9.00 -9.08 -8.17
C ILE A 69 -9.47 -10.53 -8.02
N GLY A 70 -10.60 -10.76 -7.34
CA GLY A 70 -11.24 -12.09 -7.26
C GLY A 70 -11.69 -12.57 -8.63
N ASP A 71 -12.32 -11.70 -9.42
CA ASP A 71 -12.75 -12.04 -10.78
C ASP A 71 -11.57 -12.33 -11.70
N LEU A 72 -10.45 -11.61 -11.56
CA LEU A 72 -9.22 -11.92 -12.28
C LEU A 72 -8.67 -13.31 -11.92
N LEU A 73 -8.71 -13.66 -10.64
CA LEU A 73 -8.28 -14.98 -10.15
C LEU A 73 -9.24 -16.10 -10.59
N HIS A 74 -10.55 -15.81 -10.66
CA HIS A 74 -11.55 -16.74 -11.18
C HIS A 74 -11.40 -16.98 -12.68
N ALA A 75 -11.04 -15.95 -13.44
CA ALA A 75 -10.89 -16.01 -14.89
C ALA A 75 -9.55 -16.61 -15.34
N ALA A 76 -8.53 -16.67 -14.48
CA ALA A 76 -7.23 -17.24 -14.81
C ALA A 76 -7.34 -18.75 -15.14
N PRO A 77 -7.04 -19.19 -16.38
CA PRO A 77 -7.24 -20.57 -16.83
C PRO A 77 -6.67 -21.67 -15.91
N ALA A 78 -5.45 -21.49 -15.40
CA ALA A 78 -4.80 -22.43 -14.49
C ALA A 78 -5.53 -22.56 -13.15
N LEU A 79 -6.18 -21.51 -12.67
CA LEU A 79 -6.97 -21.55 -11.44
C LEU A 79 -8.38 -22.07 -11.71
N ALA A 80 -8.99 -21.64 -12.82
CA ALA A 80 -10.30 -22.09 -13.26
C ALA A 80 -10.36 -23.60 -13.49
N SER A 81 -9.32 -24.18 -14.11
CA SER A 81 -9.21 -25.63 -14.36
C SER A 81 -9.05 -26.48 -13.08
N LEU A 82 -8.62 -25.87 -11.97
CA LEU A 82 -8.42 -26.53 -10.68
C LEU A 82 -9.63 -26.40 -9.75
N ARG A 83 -10.61 -25.55 -10.08
CA ARG A 83 -11.90 -25.48 -9.38
C ARG A 83 -12.74 -26.71 -9.69
N LYS A 84 -12.57 -27.75 -8.89
CA LYS A 84 -13.62 -28.76 -8.65
C LYS A 84 -14.40 -28.33 -7.40
N SER A 85 -15.60 -28.89 -7.18
CA SER A 85 -16.29 -28.75 -5.88
C SER A 85 -15.30 -29.07 -4.75
N GLY A 86 -14.91 -28.06 -3.96
CA GLY A 86 -13.78 -28.17 -3.02
C GLY A 86 -13.32 -26.80 -2.49
N PRO A 87 -12.30 -26.78 -1.61
CA PRO A 87 -11.78 -25.56 -1.01
C PRO A 87 -11.17 -24.61 -2.06
N PRO A 88 -11.11 -23.28 -1.77
CA PRO A 88 -10.55 -22.31 -2.69
C PRO A 88 -9.08 -22.60 -2.98
N VAL A 89 -8.69 -22.50 -4.26
CA VAL A 89 -7.34 -22.83 -4.75
C VAL A 89 -6.34 -21.68 -4.60
N TRP A 90 -6.78 -20.58 -3.97
CA TRP A 90 -6.01 -19.41 -3.60
C TRP A 90 -6.68 -18.65 -2.45
N SER A 91 -5.92 -17.78 -1.79
CA SER A 91 -6.44 -16.76 -0.88
C SER A 91 -5.77 -15.41 -1.17
N VAL A 92 -6.38 -14.33 -0.66
CA VAL A 92 -5.93 -12.97 -0.89
C VAL A 92 -5.86 -12.25 0.45
N GLU A 93 -4.74 -11.58 0.69
CA GLU A 93 -4.62 -10.52 1.71
C GLU A 93 -4.46 -9.19 0.97
N THR A 94 -5.29 -8.20 1.27
CA THR A 94 -5.31 -6.93 0.53
C THR A 94 -5.37 -5.74 1.48
N GLU A 95 -4.55 -4.73 1.19
CA GLU A 95 -4.55 -3.43 1.84
C GLU A 95 -4.72 -2.36 0.76
N GLU A 96 -5.98 -2.10 0.41
CA GLU A 96 -6.39 -1.09 -0.57
C GLU A 96 -5.61 -1.15 -1.89
N GLY A 97 -4.58 -0.32 -2.12
CA GLY A 97 -3.78 -0.33 -3.35
C GLY A 97 -2.84 -1.53 -3.51
N PHE A 98 -2.79 -2.45 -2.54
CA PHE A 98 -1.84 -3.54 -2.46
C PHE A 98 -2.52 -4.89 -2.21
N ALA A 99 -2.02 -5.97 -2.82
CA ALA A 99 -2.49 -7.32 -2.53
C ALA A 99 -1.37 -8.38 -2.60
N HIS A 100 -1.44 -9.34 -1.67
CA HIS A 100 -0.78 -10.63 -1.75
C HIS A 100 -1.78 -11.70 -2.17
N VAL A 101 -1.45 -12.44 -3.22
CA VAL A 101 -2.18 -13.65 -3.63
C VAL A 101 -1.38 -14.88 -3.21
N TYR A 102 -2.01 -15.77 -2.48
CA TYR A 102 -1.45 -17.05 -2.02
C TYR A 102 -2.08 -18.16 -2.82
N LEU A 103 -1.25 -19.03 -3.40
CA LEU A 103 -1.71 -20.21 -4.14
C LEU A 103 -1.75 -21.42 -3.21
N ALA A 104 -2.76 -22.27 -3.32
CA ALA A 104 -2.85 -23.49 -2.49
C ALA A 104 -1.92 -24.59 -3.04
N VAL A 105 -0.64 -24.59 -2.66
CA VAL A 105 0.41 -25.51 -3.17
C VAL A 105 0.54 -26.75 -2.30
N ARG A 106 0.47 -27.93 -2.92
CA ARG A 106 0.54 -29.22 -2.22
C ARG A 106 1.86 -29.40 -1.47
N GLY A 107 1.77 -29.85 -0.22
CA GLY A 107 2.93 -30.09 0.65
C GLY A 107 3.52 -28.81 1.28
N ARG A 108 3.07 -27.62 0.85
CA ARG A 108 3.34 -26.35 1.52
C ARG A 108 2.14 -25.89 2.34
N ASP A 109 0.96 -25.98 1.73
CA ASP A 109 -0.31 -25.52 2.29
C ASP A 109 -1.14 -26.74 2.73
N PRO A 110 -1.84 -26.70 3.89
CA PRO A 110 -2.55 -27.87 4.46
C PRO A 110 -3.50 -28.57 3.48
N ASP A 111 -4.24 -27.79 2.68
CA ASP A 111 -5.21 -28.30 1.68
C ASP A 111 -4.76 -28.01 0.23
N GLY A 112 -3.45 -27.97 -0.01
CA GLY A 112 -2.86 -27.58 -1.28
C GLY A 112 -3.20 -28.51 -2.45
N VAL A 113 -3.76 -27.95 -3.53
CA VAL A 113 -4.15 -28.69 -4.75
C VAL A 113 -3.21 -28.48 -5.92
N ILE A 114 -2.44 -27.39 -5.93
CA ILE A 114 -1.49 -27.05 -7.00
C ILE A 114 -0.21 -27.85 -6.77
N GLU A 115 0.23 -28.61 -7.78
CA GLU A 115 1.50 -29.32 -7.70
C GLU A 115 2.67 -28.32 -7.57
N PRO A 116 3.69 -28.59 -6.73
CA PRO A 116 4.84 -27.70 -6.58
C PRO A 116 5.53 -27.32 -7.90
N ARG A 117 5.59 -28.27 -8.85
CA ARG A 117 6.15 -28.04 -10.20
C ARG A 117 5.35 -27.04 -11.04
N ASP A 118 4.06 -26.89 -10.75
CA ASP A 118 3.13 -26.02 -11.48
C ASP A 118 3.00 -24.63 -10.83
N ALA A 119 3.29 -24.50 -9.53
CA ALA A 119 3.10 -23.27 -8.76
C ALA A 119 3.69 -22.01 -9.44
N LYS A 120 4.91 -22.10 -9.97
CA LYS A 120 5.56 -20.97 -10.67
C LYS A 120 4.86 -20.60 -11.98
N ARG A 121 4.34 -21.59 -12.71
CA ARG A 121 3.59 -21.35 -13.96
C ARG A 121 2.26 -20.67 -13.64
N VAL A 122 1.53 -21.19 -12.65
CA VAL A 122 0.25 -20.61 -12.20
C VAL A 122 0.44 -19.17 -11.70
N ALA A 123 1.47 -18.90 -10.89
CA ALA A 123 1.76 -17.56 -10.40
C ALA A 123 2.07 -16.56 -11.53
N LYS A 124 2.78 -16.99 -12.59
CA LYS A 124 3.03 -16.17 -13.77
C LYS A 124 1.73 -15.85 -14.52
N GLU A 125 0.84 -16.82 -14.65
CA GLU A 125 -0.43 -16.63 -15.34
C GLU A 125 -1.33 -15.63 -14.61
N VAL A 126 -1.40 -15.72 -13.27
CA VAL A 126 -2.08 -14.73 -12.43
C VAL A 126 -1.46 -13.34 -12.61
N ARG A 127 -0.13 -13.25 -12.56
CA ARG A 127 0.60 -11.99 -12.79
C ARG A 127 0.25 -11.38 -14.15
N ASP A 128 0.27 -12.20 -15.21
CA ASP A 128 0.04 -11.74 -16.57
C ASP A 128 -1.43 -11.30 -16.75
N ALA A 129 -2.40 -11.97 -16.10
CA ALA A 129 -3.79 -11.55 -16.05
C ALA A 129 -3.96 -10.17 -15.40
N PHE A 130 -3.29 -9.92 -14.27
CA PHE A 130 -3.32 -8.62 -13.59
C PHE A 130 -2.67 -7.54 -14.47
N LEU A 131 -1.51 -7.83 -15.08
CA LEU A 131 -0.82 -6.91 -15.98
C LEU A 131 -1.59 -6.63 -17.29
N ALA A 132 -2.58 -7.43 -17.65
CA ALA A 132 -3.45 -7.21 -18.81
C ALA A 132 -4.58 -6.21 -18.53
N VAL A 133 -4.94 -5.95 -17.27
CA VAL A 133 -6.07 -5.08 -16.92
C VAL A 133 -5.82 -3.64 -17.35
N ARG A 134 -6.79 -3.08 -18.07
CA ARG A 134 -6.80 -1.69 -18.52
C ARG A 134 -8.07 -0.99 -18.07
N ASP A 135 -7.92 0.29 -17.75
CA ASP A 135 -9.00 1.24 -17.48
C ASP A 135 -8.75 2.46 -18.36
N ASP A 136 -9.68 2.78 -19.25
CA ASP A 136 -9.53 3.79 -20.31
C ASP A 136 -8.20 3.67 -21.10
N GLY A 137 -7.82 2.43 -21.42
CA GLY A 137 -6.58 2.12 -22.16
C GLY A 137 -5.30 2.20 -21.34
N GLN A 138 -5.36 2.60 -20.06
CA GLN A 138 -4.20 2.70 -19.17
C GLN A 138 -4.05 1.46 -18.28
N PRO A 139 -2.83 0.97 -18.02
CA PRO A 139 -2.60 -0.13 -17.07
C PRO A 139 -3.09 0.21 -15.67
N VAL A 140 -3.87 -0.69 -15.06
CA VAL A 140 -4.35 -0.53 -13.68
C VAL A 140 -3.26 -0.80 -12.65
N PHE A 141 -2.40 -1.79 -12.90
CA PHE A 141 -1.32 -2.14 -11.99
C PHE A 141 -0.01 -1.42 -12.33
N GLU A 142 0.66 -0.89 -11.31
CA GLU A 142 2.00 -0.32 -11.43
C GLU A 142 3.05 -1.42 -11.50
N ARG A 143 2.94 -2.43 -10.62
CA ARG A 143 3.79 -3.63 -10.62
C ARG A 143 3.02 -4.84 -10.15
N VAL A 144 3.36 -6.00 -10.73
CA VAL A 144 2.94 -7.30 -10.24
C VAL A 144 4.16 -8.20 -10.24
N LEU A 145 4.56 -8.69 -9.07
CA LEU A 145 5.81 -9.40 -8.84
C LEU A 145 5.51 -10.81 -8.36
N LEU A 146 6.31 -11.77 -8.82
CA LEU A 146 6.41 -13.06 -8.12
C LEU A 146 7.18 -12.85 -6.81
N ARG A 147 6.91 -13.67 -5.80
CA ARG A 147 7.63 -13.61 -4.51
C ARG A 147 9.16 -13.56 -4.67
N SER A 148 9.72 -14.38 -5.57
CA SER A 148 11.16 -14.43 -5.85
C SER A 148 11.72 -13.14 -6.47
N GLU A 149 10.87 -12.33 -7.11
CA GLU A 149 11.23 -11.05 -7.74
C GLU A 149 11.14 -9.90 -6.73
N ALA A 150 10.42 -10.09 -5.61
CA ALA A 150 10.11 -9.05 -4.62
C ALA A 150 11.20 -8.85 -3.54
N ARG A 151 12.33 -9.57 -3.64
CA ARG A 151 13.47 -9.45 -2.70
C ARG A 151 14.00 -8.03 -2.55
N ARG A 152 14.04 -7.25 -3.63
CA ARG A 152 14.50 -5.85 -3.59
C ARG A 152 13.58 -4.95 -2.76
N LEU A 153 12.33 -5.37 -2.55
CA LEU A 153 11.36 -4.68 -1.70
C LEU A 153 11.30 -5.28 -0.29
N GLY A 154 12.04 -6.35 0.00
CA GLY A 154 11.95 -7.07 1.26
C GLY A 154 10.67 -7.91 1.43
N LEU A 155 10.03 -8.28 0.30
CA LEU A 155 8.74 -9.00 0.28
C LEU A 155 8.90 -10.44 -0.24
N ASP A 156 10.07 -11.06 -0.12
CA ASP A 156 10.36 -12.44 -0.53
C ASP A 156 10.30 -13.47 0.61
N HIS A 157 9.75 -13.08 1.78
CA HIS A 157 9.60 -13.94 2.94
C HIS A 157 8.67 -15.14 2.66
N PRO A 158 8.88 -16.33 3.27
CA PRO A 158 7.99 -17.49 3.09
C PRO A 158 6.49 -17.25 3.35
N ASN A 159 6.17 -16.25 4.19
CA ASN A 159 4.80 -15.83 4.51
C ASN A 159 4.25 -14.74 3.56
N ALA A 160 5.03 -14.28 2.59
CA ALA A 160 4.52 -13.39 1.54
C ALA A 160 3.78 -14.21 0.47
N GLY A 161 2.78 -13.59 -0.15
CA GLY A 161 2.06 -14.16 -1.30
C GLY A 161 2.96 -14.56 -2.46
N ASP A 162 2.52 -15.54 -3.23
CA ASP A 162 3.17 -16.02 -4.45
C ASP A 162 3.20 -14.97 -5.56
N VAL A 163 2.13 -14.15 -5.61
CA VAL A 163 2.00 -12.98 -6.48
C VAL A 163 1.69 -11.76 -5.60
N ILE A 164 2.40 -10.67 -5.86
CA ILE A 164 2.35 -9.44 -5.10
C ILE A 164 2.01 -8.31 -6.07
N ALA A 165 0.87 -7.66 -5.88
CA ALA A 165 0.35 -6.67 -6.80
C ALA A 165 0.27 -5.28 -6.15
N PHE A 166 0.73 -4.27 -6.88
CA PHE A 166 0.62 -2.85 -6.54
C PHE A 166 -0.18 -2.16 -7.62
N ALA A 167 -1.34 -1.63 -7.25
CA ALA A 167 -2.17 -0.84 -8.13
C ALA A 167 -1.53 0.54 -8.38
N ARG A 168 -1.84 1.16 -9.52
CA ARG A 168 -1.53 2.57 -9.73
C ARG A 168 -2.30 3.45 -8.74
N PRO A 169 -1.87 4.70 -8.52
CA PRO A 169 -2.56 5.63 -7.65
C PRO A 169 -4.06 5.76 -7.94
N GLY A 170 -4.88 5.62 -6.90
CA GLY A 170 -6.34 5.83 -6.91
C GLY A 170 -7.20 4.58 -7.14
N TYR A 171 -6.60 3.44 -7.47
CA TYR A 171 -7.32 2.15 -7.52
C TYR A 171 -7.29 1.46 -6.16
N ARG A 172 -8.45 0.97 -5.71
CA ARG A 172 -8.59 0.06 -4.57
C ARG A 172 -8.75 -1.36 -5.08
N LEU A 173 -7.92 -2.28 -4.62
CA LEU A 173 -8.07 -3.70 -4.85
C LEU A 173 -9.12 -4.26 -3.88
N THR A 174 -10.10 -4.96 -4.43
CA THR A 174 -11.19 -5.60 -3.67
C THR A 174 -11.26 -7.08 -4.03
N PHE A 175 -11.83 -7.86 -3.12
CA PHE A 175 -12.05 -9.28 -3.33
C PHE A 175 -13.47 -9.66 -2.90
N GLY A 176 -14.18 -10.41 -3.74
CA GLY A 176 -15.55 -10.85 -3.44
C GLY A 176 -16.59 -9.75 -3.57
N SER A 177 -16.28 -8.67 -4.30
CA SER A 177 -17.27 -7.71 -4.75
C SER A 177 -18.20 -8.38 -5.78
N LYS A 178 -19.45 -7.91 -5.86
CA LYS A 178 -20.41 -8.38 -6.89
C LYS A 178 -20.46 -7.38 -8.04
N ASN A 179 -19.29 -6.95 -8.48
CA ASN A 179 -19.15 -5.91 -9.49
C ASN A 179 -19.38 -6.53 -10.88
N PRO A 180 -20.25 -5.98 -11.75
CA PRO A 180 -20.40 -6.45 -13.12
C PRO A 180 -19.12 -6.35 -13.98
N ALA A 181 -18.13 -5.53 -13.59
CA ALA A 181 -16.85 -5.41 -14.28
C ALA A 181 -15.65 -5.50 -13.32
N VAL A 182 -14.49 -5.88 -13.87
CA VAL A 182 -13.22 -5.94 -13.13
C VAL A 182 -12.82 -4.58 -12.55
N VAL A 183 -13.09 -3.48 -13.25
CA VAL A 183 -12.78 -2.12 -12.80
C VAL A 183 -14.07 -1.30 -12.77
N GLU A 184 -14.36 -0.66 -11.65
CA GLU A 184 -15.59 0.12 -11.49
C GLU A 184 -15.40 1.43 -10.73
N ARG A 185 -16.14 2.45 -11.16
CA ARG A 185 -16.31 3.72 -10.46
C ARG A 185 -17.37 3.57 -9.36
N THR A 186 -17.16 2.64 -8.44
CA THR A 186 -18.09 2.33 -7.34
C THR A 186 -17.43 2.42 -5.96
N THR A 187 -16.18 2.89 -5.92
CA THR A 187 -15.44 2.99 -4.67
C THR A 187 -16.19 3.85 -3.65
N ASN A 188 -16.28 3.35 -2.42
CA ASN A 188 -16.96 3.99 -1.31
C ASN A 188 -15.99 4.54 -0.26
N VAL A 189 -14.69 4.52 -0.56
CA VAL A 189 -13.65 5.15 0.23
C VAL A 189 -13.11 6.36 -0.51
N ASP A 190 -12.86 7.43 0.24
CA ASP A 190 -12.36 8.68 -0.33
C ASP A 190 -10.83 8.64 -0.61
N ALA A 191 -10.12 7.71 0.03
CA ALA A 191 -8.68 7.51 -0.14
C ALA A 191 -8.24 6.06 0.03
N VAL A 192 -7.18 5.71 -0.71
CA VAL A 192 -6.45 4.45 -0.64
C VAL A 192 -5.00 4.68 -0.22
N GLY A 193 -4.44 3.74 0.52
CA GLY A 193 -3.01 3.59 0.77
C GLY A 193 -2.47 2.31 0.13
N GLY A 194 -1.26 1.91 0.50
CA GLY A 194 -0.63 0.67 0.03
C GLY A 194 0.09 0.81 -1.31
N GLN A 195 0.52 2.03 -1.68
CA GLN A 195 1.23 2.23 -2.93
C GLN A 195 2.67 1.76 -2.78
N LEU A 196 3.31 1.50 -3.93
CA LEU A 196 4.70 1.07 -3.94
C LEU A 196 5.56 2.11 -3.21
N ALA A 197 6.34 1.70 -2.20
CA ALA A 197 7.13 2.61 -1.36
C ALA A 197 8.20 3.44 -2.11
N SER A 198 8.48 3.12 -3.37
CA SER A 198 9.34 3.95 -4.24
C SER A 198 8.59 5.07 -4.96
N SER A 199 7.26 5.12 -4.85
CA SER A 199 6.42 6.13 -5.47
C SER A 199 6.39 7.40 -4.63
N ARG A 200 6.44 8.57 -5.28
CA ARG A 200 6.39 9.86 -4.57
C ARG A 200 5.07 10.10 -3.85
N VAL A 201 4.01 9.42 -4.25
CA VAL A 201 2.73 9.50 -3.53
C VAL A 201 2.78 8.80 -2.17
N ALA A 202 3.78 7.93 -1.96
CA ALA A 202 4.04 7.26 -0.70
C ALA A 202 5.08 8.00 0.17
N ASP A 203 5.53 9.19 -0.25
CA ASP A 203 6.48 9.99 0.52
C ASP A 203 5.83 10.44 1.84
N GLY A 204 6.51 10.13 2.94
CA GLY A 204 6.13 10.57 4.28
C GLY A 204 6.84 11.84 4.74
N LEU A 205 6.40 12.37 5.88
CA LEU A 205 7.09 13.41 6.62
C LEU A 205 8.21 12.79 7.48
N TRP A 206 9.39 13.41 7.44
CA TRP A 206 10.49 13.14 8.35
C TRP A 206 11.07 14.46 8.85
N LEU A 207 11.13 14.63 10.16
CA LEU A 207 11.82 15.72 10.85
C LEU A 207 12.48 15.18 12.11
N ALA A 208 13.69 15.66 12.38
CA ALA A 208 14.41 15.36 13.61
C ALA A 208 15.03 16.65 14.16
N LEU A 209 14.86 16.90 15.45
CA LEU A 209 15.30 18.11 16.16
C LEU A 209 15.90 17.72 17.51
N GLY A 210 16.81 18.54 18.04
CA GLY A 210 17.38 18.37 19.38
C GLY A 210 18.89 18.09 19.41
N PRO A 211 19.41 17.58 20.53
CA PRO A 211 20.86 17.55 20.79
C PRO A 211 21.61 16.67 19.80
N GLY A 212 22.71 17.19 19.25
CA GLY A 212 23.53 16.48 18.27
C GLY A 212 22.90 16.32 16.88
N ILE A 213 21.74 16.95 16.62
CA ILE A 213 21.09 16.92 15.30
C ILE A 213 21.33 18.24 14.57
N ALA A 214 22.24 18.22 13.59
CA ALA A 214 22.56 19.41 12.80
C ALA A 214 21.40 19.80 11.85
N PRO A 215 21.02 21.10 11.77
CA PRO A 215 20.02 21.57 10.82
C PRO A 215 20.48 21.34 9.38
N ARG A 216 19.82 20.43 8.65
CA ARG A 216 20.06 20.20 7.23
C ARG A 216 18.88 19.54 6.53
N ARG A 217 18.72 19.83 5.25
CA ARG A 217 17.86 19.04 4.36
C ARG A 217 18.62 17.80 3.90
N LEU A 218 18.01 16.63 4.02
CA LEU A 218 18.61 15.39 3.51
C LEU A 218 18.45 15.34 1.98
N SER A 219 19.51 14.97 1.27
CA SER A 219 19.49 14.73 -0.19
C SER A 219 18.73 13.45 -0.55
N THR A 220 18.64 12.51 0.38
CA THR A 220 17.87 11.27 0.25
C THR A 220 17.01 11.10 1.50
N PRO A 221 15.66 11.02 1.36
CA PRO A 221 14.78 10.73 2.48
C PRO A 221 15.16 9.40 3.17
N PRO A 222 15.09 9.32 4.51
CA PRO A 222 15.30 8.06 5.20
C PRO A 222 14.14 7.10 4.90
N LYS A 223 14.42 5.81 4.94
CA LYS A 223 13.36 4.79 4.92
C LYS A 223 12.66 4.77 6.27
N ALA A 224 11.40 4.33 6.31
CA ALA A 224 10.70 4.10 7.57
C ALA A 224 11.47 3.14 8.50
N THR A 225 12.17 2.14 7.93
CA THR A 225 13.04 1.21 8.67
C THR A 225 14.32 1.83 9.22
N ASP A 226 14.68 3.05 8.80
CA ASP A 226 15.84 3.78 9.34
C ASP A 226 15.51 4.53 10.63
N VAL A 227 14.23 4.71 10.97
CA VAL A 227 13.79 5.52 12.12
C VAL A 227 14.32 4.95 13.44
N ALA A 228 14.00 3.69 13.74
CA ALA A 228 14.44 3.05 14.98
C ALA A 228 15.98 2.99 15.11
N PRO A 229 16.75 2.60 14.06
CA PRO A 229 18.21 2.70 14.08
C PRO A 229 18.78 4.10 14.31
N ARG A 230 18.07 5.17 13.93
CA ARG A 230 18.51 6.55 14.19
C ARG A 230 18.23 6.94 15.64
N ILE A 231 17.04 6.64 16.15
CA ILE A 231 16.66 6.90 17.54
C ILE A 231 17.59 6.16 18.50
N ALA A 232 17.84 4.86 18.26
CA ALA A 232 18.76 4.07 19.07
C ALA A 232 20.15 4.69 19.16
N ARG A 233 20.69 5.18 18.04
CA ARG A 233 22.00 5.88 18.02
C ARG A 233 21.98 7.17 18.82
N THR A 234 20.91 7.97 18.73
CA THR A 234 20.77 9.18 19.55
C THR A 234 20.71 8.86 21.05
N LEU A 235 20.16 7.71 21.42
CA LEU A 235 20.09 7.24 22.82
C LEU A 235 21.34 6.47 23.28
N GLY A 236 22.36 6.28 22.42
CA GLY A 236 23.51 5.44 22.74
C GLY A 236 23.19 3.94 22.87
N ILE A 237 22.03 3.50 22.37
CA ILE A 237 21.59 2.11 22.43
C ILE A 237 22.23 1.33 21.28
N GLN A 238 22.91 0.23 21.62
CA GLN A 238 23.45 -0.70 20.64
C GLN A 238 22.32 -1.49 19.97
N LEU A 239 22.27 -1.45 18.64
CA LEU A 239 21.27 -2.21 17.87
C LEU A 239 21.54 -3.72 17.93
N PRO A 240 20.48 -4.55 17.93
CA PRO A 240 20.62 -5.99 17.76
C PRO A 240 21.36 -6.33 16.47
N ARG A 241 22.25 -7.33 16.50
CA ARG A 241 22.86 -7.86 15.28
C ARG A 241 21.78 -8.62 14.50
N ARG A 242 21.67 -8.32 13.20
CA ARG A 242 20.84 -9.08 12.27
C ARG A 242 21.44 -10.45 11.99
#